data_AF-A0A6S8C5E7-F1
#
_entry.id   AF-A0A6S8C5E7-F1
#
_cell.length_a   1.000
_cell.length_b   1.000
_cell.length_c   1.000
_cell.angle_alpha   90.00
_cell.angle_beta   90.00
_cell.angle_gamma   90.00
#
_symmetry.space_group_name_H-M   'P 1'
#
loop_
_entity.id
_entity.type
_entity.pdbx_description
1 polymer ?
#
loop_
_entity_poly.entity_id
_entity_poly.type
_entity_poly.pdbx_seq_one_letter_code
_entity_poly.pdbx_strand_id
1 'polypeptide(L)'
;MEAKESAATSTKDEATKRHHKLLARIHGHVHGNPWIRVEAFLWKEVGGMYPYLDIPSGLCFVLGSFAFTLAPLLRMVLSADADYGLDWLLMAGVILFTAAKALVELRAGYAHLFKGPSARVSGCYHAAVVGLLIGGLLFGAYLLLVVQPTAGPLLLARFSLSSSVFFFLGSAAFVADAYPQAHSDGFRHDLSNSHLLGSLLFLLGSAFFIAGSSLSFPNVPSRETPENGLSLLGGAMFLLGSCFFLFLGFLEMREFKRGPDMNLPSVRRRCKQLGIDPDPANNPHFEEADKNSVH
;
A
#
# COMPACT_ATOMS: atom_id res chain seq x y z
N MET A 1 37.53 -58.59 -21.20
CA MET A 1 36.86 -57.69 -20.22
C MET A 1 36.53 -56.31 -20.80
N GLU A 2 36.71 -56.08 -22.12
CA GLU A 2 36.62 -54.75 -22.73
C GLU A 2 35.26 -54.42 -23.41
N ALA A 3 34.32 -55.36 -23.45
CA ALA A 3 33.04 -55.15 -24.14
C ALA A 3 31.94 -54.47 -23.29
N LYS A 4 32.19 -54.18 -21.99
CA LYS A 4 31.19 -53.60 -21.08
C LYS A 4 31.30 -52.08 -20.88
N GLU A 5 32.41 -51.44 -21.25
CA GLU A 5 32.57 -49.98 -21.10
C GLU A 5 31.90 -49.18 -22.23
N SER A 6 31.73 -49.76 -23.43
CA SER A 6 31.14 -49.08 -24.58
C SER A 6 29.62 -48.83 -24.44
N ALA A 7 28.91 -49.63 -23.64
CA ALA A 7 27.46 -49.48 -23.44
C ALA A 7 27.09 -48.38 -22.41
N ALA A 8 28.03 -48.01 -21.52
CA ALA A 8 27.78 -47.03 -20.47
C ALA A 8 27.89 -45.57 -20.94
N THR A 9 28.64 -45.30 -22.01
CA THR A 9 28.79 -43.96 -22.60
C THR A 9 27.59 -43.59 -23.49
N SER A 10 27.01 -44.56 -24.19
CA SER A 10 25.84 -44.36 -25.07
C SER A 10 24.59 -43.87 -24.33
N THR A 11 24.36 -44.33 -23.09
CA THR A 11 23.17 -43.96 -22.30
C THR A 11 23.25 -42.55 -21.71
N LYS A 12 24.46 -42.06 -21.38
CA LYS A 12 24.66 -40.68 -20.91
C LYS A 12 24.43 -39.65 -22.02
N ASP A 13 24.90 -39.93 -23.23
CA ASP A 13 24.69 -39.02 -24.37
C ASP A 13 23.21 -38.90 -24.75
N GLU A 14 22.46 -40.00 -24.66
CA GLU A 14 21.03 -39.98 -24.95
C GLU A 14 20.23 -39.21 -23.89
N ALA A 15 20.58 -39.33 -22.61
CA ALA A 15 19.99 -38.55 -21.53
C ALA A 15 20.28 -37.04 -21.70
N THR A 16 21.51 -36.69 -22.09
CA THR A 16 21.93 -35.30 -22.31
C THR A 16 21.20 -34.67 -23.50
N LYS A 17 21.01 -35.43 -24.59
CA LYS A 17 20.21 -35.00 -25.76
C LYS A 17 18.73 -34.83 -25.42
N ARG A 18 18.14 -35.74 -24.63
CA ARG A 18 16.74 -35.60 -24.16
C ARG A 18 16.56 -34.39 -23.27
N HIS A 19 17.52 -34.09 -22.40
CA HIS A 19 17.50 -32.91 -21.55
C HIS A 19 17.58 -31.60 -22.36
N HIS A 20 18.50 -31.52 -23.33
CA HIS A 20 18.58 -30.36 -24.23
C HIS A 20 17.32 -30.16 -25.07
N LYS A 21 16.72 -31.25 -25.57
CA LYS A 21 15.46 -31.18 -26.33
C LYS A 21 14.27 -30.74 -25.47
N LEU A 22 14.26 -31.11 -24.19
CA LEU A 22 13.25 -30.64 -23.22
C LEU A 22 13.42 -29.14 -22.93
N LEU A 23 14.66 -28.69 -22.66
CA LEU A 23 14.97 -27.28 -22.44
C LEU A 23 14.65 -26.41 -23.67
N ALA A 24 14.94 -26.90 -24.87
CA ALA A 24 14.60 -26.21 -26.12
C ALA A 24 13.08 -26.11 -26.34
N ARG A 25 12.30 -27.14 -25.96
CA ARG A 25 10.82 -27.09 -26.00
C ARG A 25 10.26 -26.10 -24.98
N ILE A 26 10.83 -26.06 -23.78
CA ILE A 26 10.43 -25.11 -22.73
C ILE A 26 10.74 -23.68 -23.21
N HIS A 27 11.94 -23.41 -23.74
CA HIS A 27 12.29 -22.11 -24.31
C HIS A 27 11.42 -21.72 -25.50
N GLY A 28 11.09 -22.66 -26.39
CA GLY A 28 10.20 -22.40 -27.53
C GLY A 28 8.77 -22.03 -27.13
N HIS A 29 8.24 -22.62 -26.06
CA HIS A 29 6.92 -22.24 -25.52
C HIS A 29 6.95 -20.93 -24.72
N VAL A 30 8.06 -20.63 -24.05
CA VAL A 30 8.22 -19.38 -23.29
C VAL A 30 8.28 -18.15 -24.22
N HIS A 31 8.85 -18.28 -25.43
CA HIS A 31 8.94 -17.16 -26.38
C HIS A 31 7.70 -16.91 -27.24
N GLY A 32 6.79 -17.89 -27.32
CA GLY A 32 5.55 -17.81 -28.11
C GLY A 32 4.33 -17.31 -27.32
N ASN A 33 4.39 -17.28 -25.99
CA ASN A 33 3.26 -16.82 -25.18
C ASN A 33 3.32 -15.29 -25.01
N PRO A 34 2.38 -14.52 -25.61
CA PRO A 34 2.34 -13.07 -25.46
C PRO A 34 2.21 -12.64 -23.99
N TRP A 35 1.61 -13.47 -23.14
CA TRP A 35 1.50 -13.21 -21.70
C TRP A 35 2.86 -13.12 -21.00
N ILE A 36 3.86 -13.90 -21.42
CA ILE A 36 5.21 -13.86 -20.82
C ILE A 36 5.93 -12.56 -21.20
N ARG A 37 5.71 -12.02 -22.40
CA ARG A 37 6.26 -10.72 -22.79
C ARG A 37 5.60 -9.57 -22.04
N VAL A 38 4.28 -9.65 -21.83
CA VAL A 38 3.54 -8.68 -21.02
C VAL A 38 3.99 -8.74 -19.56
N GLU A 39 4.15 -9.93 -18.98
CA GLU A 39 4.69 -10.11 -17.63
C GLU A 39 6.12 -9.57 -17.51
N ALA A 40 7.01 -9.86 -18.47
CA ALA A 40 8.38 -9.35 -18.45
C ALA A 40 8.44 -7.81 -18.61
N PHE A 41 7.58 -7.23 -19.45
CA PHE A 41 7.46 -5.78 -19.60
C PHE A 41 6.92 -5.13 -18.32
N LEU A 42 5.82 -5.66 -17.76
CA LEU A 42 5.27 -5.19 -16.48
C LEU A 42 6.29 -5.36 -15.35
N TRP A 43 7.06 -6.44 -15.33
CA TRP A 43 8.12 -6.62 -14.35
C TRP A 43 9.23 -5.59 -14.50
N LYS A 44 9.70 -5.34 -15.72
CA LYS A 44 10.79 -4.40 -15.97
C LYS A 44 10.39 -2.94 -15.73
N GLU A 45 9.25 -2.54 -16.25
CA GLU A 45 8.80 -1.13 -16.22
C GLU A 45 8.02 -0.81 -14.94
N VAL A 46 7.12 -1.68 -14.48
CA VAL A 46 6.30 -1.45 -13.28
C VAL A 46 6.99 -1.97 -12.02
N GLY A 47 7.68 -3.12 -12.11
CA GLY A 47 8.45 -3.68 -10.99
C GLY A 47 9.67 -2.84 -10.61
N GLY A 48 10.29 -2.15 -11.57
CA GLY A 48 11.37 -1.20 -11.30
C GLY A 48 10.91 0.06 -10.55
N MET A 49 9.68 0.53 -10.83
CA MET A 49 9.07 1.66 -10.13
C MET A 49 8.40 1.26 -8.80
N TYR A 50 8.21 -0.04 -8.57
CA TYR A 50 7.48 -0.60 -7.43
C TYR A 50 7.96 -0.13 -6.04
N PRO A 51 9.27 -0.06 -5.74
CA PRO A 51 9.75 0.44 -4.44
C PRO A 51 9.50 1.94 -4.27
N TYR A 52 9.29 2.65 -5.38
CA TYR A 52 9.10 4.09 -5.41
C TYR A 52 7.64 4.50 -5.34
N LEU A 53 6.67 3.56 -5.30
CA LEU A 53 5.25 3.88 -5.16
C LEU A 53 4.86 4.21 -3.71
N ASP A 54 5.66 3.79 -2.72
CA ASP A 54 5.41 4.04 -1.29
C ASP A 54 5.60 5.51 -0.90
N ILE A 55 6.59 6.20 -1.48
CA ILE A 55 6.80 7.63 -1.25
C ILE A 55 5.65 8.49 -1.78
N PRO A 56 5.30 8.46 -3.09
CA PRO A 56 4.25 9.30 -3.63
C PRO A 56 2.90 8.94 -3.03
N SER A 57 2.61 7.65 -2.75
CA SER A 57 1.38 7.29 -2.04
C SER A 57 1.38 7.85 -0.61
N GLY A 58 2.47 7.70 0.15
CA GLY A 58 2.62 8.30 1.47
C GLY A 58 2.52 9.83 1.48
N LEU A 59 3.11 10.50 0.50
CA LEU A 59 3.02 11.95 0.33
C LEU A 59 1.59 12.40 0.01
N CYS A 60 0.94 11.77 -0.97
CA CYS A 60 -0.46 12.02 -1.29
C CYS A 60 -1.36 11.82 -0.07
N PHE A 61 -1.07 10.81 0.75
CA PHE A 61 -1.82 10.53 1.95
C PHE A 61 -1.63 11.60 3.03
N VAL A 62 -0.39 12.02 3.30
CA VAL A 62 -0.09 13.11 4.25
C VAL A 62 -0.68 14.43 3.79
N LEU A 63 -0.51 14.81 2.52
CA LEU A 63 -1.07 16.04 1.97
C LEU A 63 -2.60 16.02 2.00
N GLY A 64 -3.20 14.87 1.70
CA GLY A 64 -4.64 14.64 1.85
C GLY A 64 -5.11 14.88 3.28
N SER A 65 -4.50 14.19 4.26
CA SER A 65 -4.82 14.35 5.69
C SER A 65 -4.57 15.76 6.21
N PHE A 66 -3.57 16.45 5.68
CA PHE A 66 -3.31 17.85 6.01
C PHE A 66 -4.49 18.74 5.60
N ALA A 67 -5.03 18.57 4.39
CA ALA A 67 -6.22 19.29 3.95
C ALA A 67 -7.44 19.01 4.85
N PHE A 68 -7.65 17.74 5.26
CA PHE A 68 -8.73 17.35 6.19
C PHE A 68 -8.57 17.94 7.60
N THR A 69 -7.35 18.30 8.00
CA THR A 69 -7.10 18.95 9.30
C THR A 69 -7.21 20.47 9.18
N LEU A 70 -6.60 21.03 8.12
CA LEU A 70 -6.49 22.45 7.90
C LEU A 70 -7.85 23.07 7.57
N ALA A 71 -8.69 22.42 6.76
CA ALA A 71 -9.97 23.01 6.37
C ALA A 71 -10.93 23.23 7.56
N PRO A 72 -11.18 22.25 8.46
CA PRO A 72 -11.95 22.51 9.69
C PRO A 72 -11.35 23.60 10.57
N LEU A 73 -10.01 23.62 10.72
CA LEU A 73 -9.33 24.66 11.48
C LEU A 73 -9.56 26.06 10.89
N LEU A 74 -9.42 26.19 9.57
CA LEU A 74 -9.65 27.45 8.87
C LEU A 74 -11.13 27.86 8.92
N ARG A 75 -12.09 26.92 8.88
CA ARG A 75 -13.52 27.21 9.04
C ARG A 75 -13.85 27.84 10.38
N MET A 76 -13.11 27.50 11.43
CA MET A 76 -13.29 28.08 12.76
C MET A 76 -12.76 29.53 12.87
N VAL A 77 -11.85 29.94 11.98
CA VAL A 77 -11.14 31.23 12.08
C VAL A 77 -11.54 32.21 10.98
N LEU A 78 -11.93 31.73 9.80
CA LEU A 78 -12.25 32.55 8.63
C LEU A 78 -13.76 32.90 8.53
N SER A 79 -14.08 33.99 7.82
CA SER A 79 -15.45 34.44 7.57
C SER A 79 -16.25 33.45 6.71
N ALA A 80 -17.58 33.57 6.71
CA ALA A 80 -18.53 32.75 5.93
C ALA A 80 -18.18 32.67 4.45
N ASP A 81 -17.71 33.79 3.90
CA ASP A 81 -17.36 33.91 2.48
C ASP A 81 -16.19 33.02 2.06
N ALA A 82 -15.37 32.54 3.02
CA ALA A 82 -14.26 31.64 2.75
C ALA A 82 -14.67 30.17 2.61
N ASP A 83 -15.90 29.78 2.98
CA ASP A 83 -16.33 28.36 3.00
C ASP A 83 -16.18 27.67 1.65
N TYR A 84 -16.50 28.40 0.57
CA TYR A 84 -16.37 27.88 -0.79
C TYR A 84 -14.93 27.45 -1.13
N GLY A 85 -13.93 28.25 -0.73
CA GLY A 85 -12.52 27.91 -0.94
C GLY A 85 -12.07 26.70 -0.10
N LEU A 86 -12.66 26.53 1.10
CA LEU A 86 -12.34 25.44 2.01
C LEU A 86 -12.94 24.10 1.52
N ASP A 87 -14.09 24.13 0.86
CA ASP A 87 -14.65 22.94 0.18
C ASP A 87 -13.73 22.44 -0.95
N TRP A 88 -13.14 23.34 -1.73
CA TRP A 88 -12.15 22.97 -2.75
C TRP A 88 -10.87 22.40 -2.16
N LEU A 89 -10.41 22.94 -1.03
CA LEU A 89 -9.27 22.39 -0.30
C LEU A 89 -9.56 20.96 0.18
N LEU A 90 -10.74 20.72 0.75
CA LEU A 90 -11.18 19.37 1.13
C LEU A 90 -11.28 18.45 -0.08
N MET A 91 -11.80 18.93 -1.21
CA MET A 91 -11.91 18.15 -2.45
C MET A 91 -10.53 17.70 -2.95
N ALA A 92 -9.56 18.62 -2.99
CA ALA A 92 -8.17 18.30 -3.33
C ALA A 92 -7.60 17.27 -2.35
N GLY A 93 -7.88 17.43 -1.06
CA GLY A 93 -7.48 16.49 -0.01
C GLY A 93 -8.00 15.07 -0.24
N VAL A 94 -9.29 14.94 -0.57
CA VAL A 94 -9.96 13.66 -0.90
C VAL A 94 -9.36 13.01 -2.13
N ILE A 95 -9.10 13.79 -3.18
CA ILE A 95 -8.49 13.28 -4.42
C ILE A 95 -7.12 12.70 -4.12
N LEU A 96 -6.28 13.42 -3.37
CA LEU A 96 -4.95 12.95 -2.98
C LEU A 96 -5.03 11.71 -2.08
N PHE A 97 -5.92 11.71 -1.09
CA PHE A 97 -6.16 10.56 -0.23
C PHE A 97 -6.60 9.32 -1.02
N THR A 98 -7.54 9.47 -1.95
CA THR A 98 -8.08 8.37 -2.77
C THR A 98 -7.02 7.87 -3.75
N ALA A 99 -6.24 8.78 -4.36
CA ALA A 99 -5.11 8.43 -5.21
C ALA A 99 -4.06 7.63 -4.43
N ALA A 100 -3.75 8.03 -3.19
CA ALA A 100 -2.84 7.27 -2.33
C ALA A 100 -3.33 5.83 -2.14
N LYS A 101 -4.61 5.62 -1.86
CA LYS A 101 -5.18 4.27 -1.68
C LYS A 101 -5.21 3.46 -2.97
N ALA A 102 -5.51 4.08 -4.11
CA ALA A 102 -5.44 3.43 -5.40
C ALA A 102 -4.00 2.96 -5.72
N LEU A 103 -2.98 3.80 -5.47
CA LEU A 103 -1.58 3.43 -5.67
C LEU A 103 -1.15 2.27 -4.77
N VAL A 104 -1.59 2.29 -3.51
CA VAL A 104 -1.34 1.22 -2.54
C VAL A 104 -1.99 -0.09 -2.97
N GLU A 105 -3.22 -0.05 -3.48
CA GLU A 105 -3.90 -1.24 -4.00
C GLU A 105 -3.22 -1.79 -5.26
N LEU A 106 -2.77 -0.90 -6.17
CA LEU A 106 -1.99 -1.28 -7.34
C LEU A 106 -0.69 -1.98 -6.93
N ARG A 107 -0.02 -1.51 -5.87
CA ARG A 107 1.15 -2.16 -5.26
C ARG A 107 0.79 -3.54 -4.72
N ALA A 108 -0.31 -3.68 -4.01
CA ALA A 108 -0.75 -4.95 -3.45
C ALA A 108 -1.13 -5.95 -4.56
N GLY A 109 -1.85 -5.51 -5.58
CA GLY A 109 -2.19 -6.30 -6.76
C GLY A 109 -0.96 -6.77 -7.53
N TYR A 110 0.02 -5.89 -7.73
CA TYR A 110 1.30 -6.29 -8.32
C TYR A 110 2.04 -7.31 -7.43
N ALA A 111 2.12 -7.09 -6.12
CA ALA A 111 2.70 -8.08 -5.21
C ALA A 111 2.01 -9.44 -5.34
N HIS A 112 0.68 -9.47 -5.42
CA HIS A 112 -0.09 -10.70 -5.55
C HIS A 112 0.19 -11.46 -6.84
N LEU A 113 0.32 -10.75 -7.97
CA LEU A 113 0.58 -11.33 -9.28
C LEU A 113 2.03 -11.83 -9.42
N PHE A 114 2.98 -11.11 -8.82
CA PHE A 114 4.40 -11.23 -9.17
C PHE A 114 5.30 -11.70 -8.02
N LYS A 115 4.96 -11.41 -6.77
CA LYS A 115 5.66 -11.96 -5.61
C LYS A 115 4.87 -13.18 -5.13
N GLY A 116 5.51 -14.36 -5.13
CA GLY A 116 4.86 -15.64 -4.81
C GLY A 116 4.10 -15.67 -3.46
N PRO A 117 3.43 -16.79 -3.13
CA PRO A 117 2.41 -16.86 -2.08
C PRO A 117 2.81 -16.31 -0.70
N SER A 118 4.10 -16.31 -0.36
CA SER A 118 4.62 -15.81 0.92
C SER A 118 4.72 -14.28 1.04
N ALA A 119 4.51 -13.55 -0.06
CA ALA A 119 4.53 -12.08 -0.10
C ALA A 119 3.13 -11.48 -0.34
N ARG A 120 2.09 -12.32 -0.25
CA ARG A 120 0.71 -11.88 -0.44
C ARG A 120 0.29 -11.01 0.73
N VAL A 121 -0.22 -9.84 0.41
CA VAL A 121 -0.83 -8.95 1.39
C VAL A 121 -2.09 -9.62 1.95
N SER A 122 -2.35 -9.42 3.24
CA SER A 122 -3.49 -10.01 3.94
C SER A 122 -4.83 -9.59 3.32
N GLY A 123 -5.86 -10.44 3.40
CA GLY A 123 -7.22 -10.05 3.01
C GLY A 123 -7.74 -8.85 3.81
N CYS A 124 -7.33 -8.71 5.07
CA CYS A 124 -7.68 -7.56 5.92
C CYS A 124 -7.11 -6.25 5.35
N TYR A 125 -5.90 -6.28 4.79
CA TYR A 125 -5.30 -5.11 4.16
C TYR A 125 -6.12 -4.65 2.94
N HIS A 126 -6.48 -5.57 2.05
CA HIS A 126 -7.31 -5.23 0.88
C HIS A 126 -8.67 -4.67 1.30
N ALA A 127 -9.32 -5.31 2.29
CA ALA A 127 -10.58 -4.81 2.85
C ALA A 127 -10.42 -3.39 3.43
N ALA A 128 -9.29 -3.11 4.09
CA ALA A 128 -8.98 -1.79 4.62
C ALA A 128 -8.84 -0.74 3.53
N VAL A 129 -8.05 -1.03 2.49
CA VAL A 129 -7.82 -0.12 1.37
C VAL A 129 -9.12 0.15 0.60
N VAL A 130 -9.90 -0.89 0.31
CA VAL A 130 -11.21 -0.77 -0.36
C VAL A 130 -12.19 0.04 0.48
N GLY A 131 -12.27 -0.22 1.79
CA GLY A 131 -13.13 0.53 2.71
C GLY A 131 -12.80 2.02 2.71
N LEU A 132 -11.51 2.37 2.83
CA LEU A 132 -11.07 3.78 2.77
C LEU A 132 -11.31 4.41 1.40
N LEU A 133 -11.17 3.67 0.31
CA LEU A 133 -11.42 4.16 -1.05
C LEU A 133 -12.91 4.47 -1.25
N ILE A 134 -13.80 3.56 -0.83
CA ILE A 134 -15.26 3.80 -0.87
C ILE A 134 -15.62 5.00 0.01
N GLY A 135 -15.06 5.08 1.23
CA GLY A 135 -15.26 6.23 2.13
C GLY A 135 -14.84 7.55 1.48
N GLY A 136 -13.67 7.58 0.83
CA GLY A 136 -13.17 8.75 0.11
C GLY A 136 -14.05 9.15 -1.08
N LEU A 137 -14.49 8.19 -1.89
CA LEU A 137 -15.39 8.45 -3.02
C LEU A 137 -16.75 9.01 -2.55
N LEU A 138 -17.31 8.46 -1.47
CA LEU A 138 -18.55 8.97 -0.88
C LEU A 138 -18.37 10.37 -0.30
N PHE A 139 -17.22 10.67 0.31
CA PHE A 139 -16.92 12.02 0.79
C PHE A 139 -16.76 13.01 -0.36
N GLY A 140 -16.09 12.61 -1.44
CA GLY A 140 -15.98 13.42 -2.65
C GLY A 140 -17.35 13.71 -3.26
N ALA A 141 -18.24 12.71 -3.31
CA ALA A 141 -19.62 12.90 -3.73
C ALA A 141 -20.39 13.86 -2.80
N TYR A 142 -20.20 13.75 -1.47
CA TYR A 142 -20.73 14.71 -0.51
C TYR A 142 -20.29 16.15 -0.83
N LEU A 143 -18.99 16.38 -1.02
CA LEU A 143 -18.47 17.72 -1.34
C LEU A 143 -19.00 18.25 -2.67
N LEU A 144 -19.13 17.40 -3.70
CA LEU A 144 -19.74 17.80 -4.96
C LEU A 144 -21.20 18.22 -4.79
N LEU A 145 -21.94 17.52 -3.93
CA LEU A 145 -23.34 17.84 -3.62
C LEU A 145 -23.47 19.11 -2.77
N VAL A 146 -22.54 19.39 -1.84
CA VAL A 146 -22.53 20.63 -1.04
C VAL A 146 -22.46 21.86 -1.94
N VAL A 147 -21.69 21.78 -3.03
CA VAL A 147 -21.56 22.88 -4.00
C VAL A 147 -22.80 23.03 -4.89
N GLN A 148 -23.71 22.06 -4.90
CA GLN A 148 -24.95 22.13 -5.68
C GLN A 148 -26.12 22.68 -4.84
N PRO A 149 -26.77 23.77 -5.28
CA PRO A 149 -27.87 24.40 -4.53
C PRO A 149 -29.15 23.53 -4.46
N THR A 150 -29.22 22.43 -5.19
CA THR A 150 -30.38 21.53 -5.26
C THR A 150 -30.28 20.32 -4.33
N ALA A 151 -29.12 20.09 -3.69
CA ALA A 151 -28.95 18.93 -2.81
C ALA A 151 -29.71 19.14 -1.49
N GLY A 152 -30.68 18.27 -1.21
CA GLY A 152 -31.41 18.31 0.06
C GLY A 152 -30.54 17.92 1.26
N PRO A 153 -30.79 18.49 2.46
CA PRO A 153 -29.95 18.26 3.65
C PRO A 153 -29.87 16.78 4.06
N LEU A 154 -30.96 16.03 3.88
CA LEU A 154 -31.00 14.60 4.15
C LEU A 154 -30.04 13.79 3.27
N LEU A 155 -29.89 14.16 2.00
CA LEU A 155 -28.98 13.48 1.08
C LEU A 155 -27.53 13.75 1.48
N LEU A 156 -27.20 15.00 1.81
CA LEU A 156 -25.88 15.41 2.30
C LEU A 156 -25.51 14.65 3.58
N ALA A 157 -26.42 14.61 4.55
CA ALA A 157 -26.21 13.89 5.81
C ALA A 157 -26.00 12.38 5.60
N ARG A 158 -26.71 11.76 4.65
CA ARG A 158 -26.52 10.35 4.29
C ARG A 158 -25.15 10.07 3.68
N PHE A 159 -24.69 10.89 2.74
CA PHE A 159 -23.37 10.71 2.14
C PHE A 159 -22.25 10.96 3.15
N SER A 160 -22.37 11.99 3.99
CA SER A 160 -21.43 12.25 5.09
C SER A 160 -21.34 11.06 6.04
N LEU A 161 -22.47 10.58 6.58
CA LEU A 161 -22.49 9.45 7.50
C LEU A 161 -21.98 8.16 6.85
N SER A 162 -22.38 7.87 5.61
CA SER A 162 -21.94 6.67 4.90
C SER A 162 -20.42 6.69 4.69
N SER A 163 -19.87 7.84 4.28
CA SER A 163 -18.42 8.02 4.15
C SER A 163 -17.70 7.75 5.47
N SER A 164 -18.15 8.34 6.57
CA SER A 164 -17.57 8.14 7.91
C SER A 164 -17.61 6.68 8.35
N VAL A 165 -18.70 5.96 8.07
CA VAL A 165 -18.83 4.52 8.35
C VAL A 165 -17.80 3.70 7.54
N PHE A 166 -17.64 3.97 6.25
CA PHE A 166 -16.67 3.26 5.43
C PHE A 166 -15.23 3.58 5.84
N PHE A 167 -14.93 4.81 6.23
CA PHE A 167 -13.63 5.15 6.81
C PHE A 167 -13.35 4.32 8.07
N PHE A 168 -14.32 4.24 8.98
CA PHE A 168 -14.18 3.45 10.21
C PHE A 168 -13.98 1.96 9.93
N LEU A 169 -14.78 1.36 9.06
CA LEU A 169 -14.63 -0.04 8.68
C LEU A 169 -13.27 -0.31 8.03
N GLY A 170 -12.81 0.59 7.15
CA GLY A 170 -11.48 0.51 6.54
C GLY A 170 -10.37 0.60 7.58
N SER A 171 -10.44 1.56 8.50
CA SER A 171 -9.46 1.71 9.59
C SER A 171 -9.47 0.54 10.56
N ALA A 172 -10.64 -0.01 10.89
CA ALA A 172 -10.76 -1.18 11.75
C ALA A 172 -10.10 -2.42 11.11
N ALA A 173 -10.27 -2.60 9.80
CA ALA A 173 -9.60 -3.65 9.05
C ALA A 173 -8.08 -3.48 9.03
N PHE A 174 -7.57 -2.24 8.97
CA PHE A 174 -6.12 -1.97 9.12
C PHE A 174 -5.60 -2.35 10.51
N VAL A 175 -6.34 -2.05 11.58
CA VAL A 175 -5.96 -2.46 12.94
C VAL A 175 -5.94 -3.99 13.06
N ALA A 176 -6.94 -4.67 12.50
CA ALA A 176 -6.99 -6.13 12.48
C ALA A 176 -5.82 -6.75 11.70
N ASP A 177 -5.34 -6.08 10.65
CA ASP A 177 -4.14 -6.49 9.91
C ASP A 177 -2.84 -6.24 10.67
N ALA A 178 -2.72 -5.08 11.31
CA ALA A 178 -1.51 -4.66 12.03
C ALA A 178 -1.32 -5.43 13.35
N TYR A 179 -2.40 -5.83 14.01
CA TYR A 179 -2.34 -6.45 15.34
C TYR A 179 -1.54 -7.76 15.38
N PRO A 180 -1.77 -8.76 14.49
CA PRO A 180 -0.94 -9.96 14.45
C PRO A 180 0.54 -9.66 14.16
N GLN A 181 0.81 -8.69 13.27
CA GLN A 181 2.17 -8.30 12.88
C GLN A 181 2.95 -7.65 14.04
N ALA A 182 2.27 -6.96 14.94
CA ALA A 182 2.87 -6.41 16.16
C ALA A 182 3.34 -7.49 17.15
N HIS A 183 2.74 -8.69 17.10
CA HIS A 183 2.97 -9.77 18.06
C HIS A 183 3.83 -10.93 17.51
N SER A 184 4.13 -10.97 16.20
CA SER A 184 4.79 -12.10 15.53
C SER A 184 6.31 -11.91 15.30
N ASP A 185 7.13 -12.02 16.36
CA ASP A 185 8.62 -12.14 16.32
C ASP A 185 9.48 -10.84 16.32
N GLY A 186 10.02 -10.52 17.50
CA GLY A 186 11.45 -10.33 17.83
C GLY A 186 12.30 -9.23 17.17
N PHE A 187 12.28 -9.06 15.85
CA PHE A 187 13.30 -8.26 15.14
C PHE A 187 12.74 -6.96 14.50
N ARG A 188 11.41 -6.78 14.47
CA ARG A 188 10.75 -5.61 13.85
C ARG A 188 9.76 -4.90 14.76
N HIS A 189 9.92 -5.02 16.08
CA HIS A 189 9.00 -4.41 17.05
C HIS A 189 8.75 -2.91 16.79
N ASP A 190 9.76 -2.13 16.41
CA ASP A 190 9.58 -0.70 16.16
C ASP A 190 8.73 -0.38 14.92
N LEU A 191 8.89 -1.18 13.85
CA LEU A 191 8.15 -1.04 12.60
C LEU A 191 6.69 -1.49 12.78
N SER A 192 6.49 -2.62 13.44
CA SER A 192 5.16 -3.18 13.66
C SER A 192 4.35 -2.37 14.66
N ASN A 193 5.01 -1.79 15.68
CA ASN A 193 4.38 -0.83 16.60
C ASN A 193 3.98 0.46 15.88
N SER A 194 4.80 0.97 14.95
CA SER A 194 4.46 2.15 14.15
C SER A 194 3.27 1.89 13.23
N HIS A 195 3.21 0.72 12.60
CA HIS A 195 2.06 0.31 11.78
C HIS A 195 0.77 0.21 12.62
N LEU A 196 0.84 -0.44 13.78
CA LEU A 196 -0.31 -0.56 14.68
C LEU A 196 -0.76 0.80 15.19
N LEU A 197 0.16 1.66 15.63
CA LEU A 197 -0.14 3.00 16.12
C LEU A 197 -0.78 3.87 15.04
N GLY A 198 -0.22 3.87 13.82
CA GLY A 198 -0.82 4.58 12.69
C GLY A 198 -2.25 4.11 12.40
N SER A 199 -2.48 2.80 12.42
CA SER A 199 -3.80 2.20 12.20
C SER A 199 -4.80 2.55 13.31
N LEU A 200 -4.37 2.55 14.57
CA LEU A 200 -5.19 2.96 15.71
C LEU A 200 -5.58 4.44 15.63
N LEU A 201 -4.66 5.30 15.19
CA LEU A 201 -4.94 6.72 14.97
C LEU A 201 -5.99 6.92 13.86
N PHE A 202 -5.95 6.15 12.76
CA PHE A 202 -7.02 6.19 11.76
C PHE A 202 -8.36 5.72 12.29
N LEU A 203 -8.36 4.67 13.13
CA LEU A 203 -9.59 4.17 13.72
C LEU A 203 -10.21 5.22 14.65
N LEU A 204 -9.39 5.84 15.50
CA LEU A 204 -9.82 6.90 16.39
C LEU A 204 -10.30 8.14 15.61
N GLY A 205 -9.56 8.53 14.57
CA GLY A 205 -9.96 9.62 13.68
C GLY A 205 -11.30 9.38 13.00
N SER A 206 -11.52 8.15 12.51
CA SER A 206 -12.79 7.75 11.90
C SER A 206 -13.94 7.73 12.89
N ALA A 207 -13.68 7.32 14.14
CA ALA A 207 -14.69 7.35 15.20
C ALA A 207 -15.14 8.80 15.50
N PHE A 208 -14.22 9.76 15.50
CA PHE A 208 -14.57 11.17 15.64
C PHE A 208 -15.39 11.70 14.46
N PHE A 209 -15.07 11.29 13.22
CA PHE A 209 -15.89 11.65 12.06
C PHE A 209 -17.30 11.05 12.13
N ILE A 210 -17.46 9.79 12.54
CA ILE A 210 -18.79 9.20 12.76
C ILE A 210 -19.55 9.98 13.83
N ALA A 211 -18.91 10.28 14.96
CA ALA A 211 -19.54 11.05 16.03
C ALA A 211 -19.98 12.44 15.53
N GLY A 212 -19.12 13.13 14.79
CA GLY A 212 -19.44 14.40 14.12
C GLY A 212 -20.65 14.28 13.20
N SER A 213 -20.59 13.42 12.19
CA SER A 213 -21.68 13.19 11.23
C SER A 213 -23.00 12.78 11.90
N SER A 214 -22.94 12.07 13.03
CA SER A 214 -24.12 11.63 13.78
C SER A 214 -24.80 12.77 14.53
N LEU A 215 -24.02 13.73 15.06
CA LEU A 215 -24.57 14.92 15.71
C LEU A 215 -25.26 15.87 14.73
N SER A 216 -24.81 15.89 13.48
CA SER A 216 -25.40 16.71 12.43
C SER A 216 -26.68 16.10 11.90
N PHE A 217 -26.80 14.77 11.84
CA PHE A 217 -27.92 14.11 11.19
C PHE A 217 -29.29 14.47 11.83
N PRO A 218 -30.32 14.86 11.04
CA PRO A 218 -30.37 14.97 9.57
C PRO A 218 -30.05 16.38 9.02
N ASN A 219 -29.61 17.30 9.86
CA ASN A 219 -29.28 18.67 9.54
C ASN A 219 -27.87 18.82 8.94
N VAL A 220 -27.60 20.01 8.38
CA VAL A 220 -26.27 20.39 7.91
C VAL A 220 -25.50 21.03 9.07
N PRO A 221 -24.19 20.73 9.25
CA PRO A 221 -23.30 21.43 10.19
C PRO A 221 -23.54 22.93 10.24
N SER A 222 -23.64 23.48 11.46
CA SER A 222 -23.47 24.92 11.68
C SER A 222 -22.01 25.22 12.06
N ARG A 223 -21.54 26.45 11.83
CA ARG A 223 -20.13 26.82 12.06
C ARG A 223 -19.69 26.73 13.51
N GLU A 224 -20.61 26.84 14.46
CA GLU A 224 -20.33 26.87 15.91
C GLU A 224 -20.68 25.54 16.60
N THR A 225 -20.90 24.45 15.86
CA THR A 225 -21.26 23.17 16.46
C THR A 225 -20.03 22.40 16.95
N PRO A 226 -20.22 21.53 17.98
CA PRO A 226 -19.20 20.57 18.42
C PRO A 226 -18.68 19.66 17.29
N GLU A 227 -19.42 19.54 16.18
CA GLU A 227 -19.01 18.81 14.98
C GLU A 227 -17.70 19.30 14.37
N ASN A 228 -17.48 20.62 14.30
CA ASN A 228 -16.23 21.16 13.74
C ASN A 228 -15.03 20.78 14.62
N GLY A 229 -15.21 20.77 15.94
CA GLY A 229 -14.21 20.29 16.89
C GLY A 229 -13.91 18.80 16.72
N LEU A 230 -14.94 17.97 16.57
CA LEU A 230 -14.78 16.53 16.31
C LEU A 230 -14.13 16.27 14.95
N SER A 231 -14.49 17.03 13.92
CA SER A 231 -13.89 16.92 12.58
C SER A 231 -12.43 17.35 12.58
N LEU A 232 -12.06 18.39 13.32
CA LEU A 232 -10.68 18.81 13.52
C LEU A 232 -9.86 17.73 14.23
N LEU A 233 -10.39 17.16 15.33
CA LEU A 233 -9.75 16.06 16.05
C LEU A 233 -9.61 14.82 15.15
N GLY A 234 -10.65 14.48 14.40
CA GLY A 234 -10.65 13.41 13.41
C GLY A 234 -9.55 13.61 12.37
N GLY A 235 -9.52 14.78 11.73
CA GLY A 235 -8.49 15.17 10.77
C GLY A 235 -7.08 15.10 11.36
N ALA A 236 -6.86 15.62 12.56
CA ALA A 236 -5.56 15.60 13.23
C ALA A 236 -5.08 14.16 13.52
N MET A 237 -5.97 13.26 13.96
CA MET A 237 -5.63 11.85 14.15
C MET A 237 -5.29 11.18 12.82
N PHE A 238 -6.01 11.49 11.74
CA PHE A 238 -5.65 11.05 10.39
C PHE A 238 -4.29 11.61 9.95
N LEU A 239 -3.99 12.87 10.20
CA LEU A 239 -2.69 13.44 9.83
C LEU A 239 -1.54 12.75 10.57
N LEU A 240 -1.67 12.57 11.89
CA LEU A 240 -0.68 11.87 12.70
C LEU A 240 -0.49 10.42 12.24
N GLY A 241 -1.59 9.69 12.01
CA GLY A 241 -1.55 8.33 11.47
C GLY A 241 -0.83 8.28 10.12
N SER A 242 -1.11 9.22 9.22
CA SER A 242 -0.48 9.30 7.89
C SER A 242 1.03 9.54 7.99
N CYS A 243 1.49 10.35 8.94
CA CYS A 243 2.92 10.54 9.20
C CYS A 243 3.61 9.24 9.65
N PHE A 244 2.97 8.42 10.50
CA PHE A 244 3.52 7.11 10.88
C PHE A 244 3.65 6.17 9.70
N PHE A 245 2.66 6.12 8.81
CA PHE A 245 2.73 5.29 7.59
C PHE A 245 3.78 5.80 6.60
N LEU A 246 3.95 7.12 6.46
CA LEU A 246 5.02 7.67 5.62
C LEU A 246 6.39 7.32 6.20
N PHE A 247 6.57 7.45 7.51
CA PHE A 247 7.79 7.05 8.20
C PHE A 247 8.08 5.55 8.02
N LEU A 248 7.06 4.70 8.14
CA LEU A 248 7.15 3.27 7.85
C LEU A 248 7.61 3.02 6.41
N GLY A 249 7.03 3.71 5.42
CA GLY A 249 7.45 3.62 4.02
C GLY A 249 8.91 4.01 3.81
N PHE A 250 9.41 5.05 4.50
CA PHE A 250 10.82 5.41 4.47
C PHE A 250 11.73 4.32 5.05
N LEU A 251 11.33 3.71 6.16
CA LEU A 251 12.08 2.61 6.75
C LEU A 251 12.08 1.36 5.86
N GLU A 252 10.93 0.98 5.31
CA GLU A 252 10.83 -0.13 4.35
C GLU A 252 11.75 0.07 3.16
N MET A 253 11.76 1.26 2.55
CA MET A 253 12.66 1.57 1.44
C MET A 253 14.13 1.48 1.82
N ARG A 254 14.50 1.95 3.03
CA ARG A 254 15.87 1.85 3.53
C ARG A 254 16.29 0.39 3.70
N GLU A 255 15.38 -0.46 4.17
CA GLU A 255 15.61 -1.91 4.24
C GLU A 255 15.68 -2.55 2.85
N PHE A 256 14.82 -2.16 1.90
CA PHE A 256 14.88 -2.65 0.52
C PHE A 256 16.22 -2.32 -0.15
N LYS A 257 16.76 -1.11 0.09
CA LYS A 257 18.09 -0.73 -0.42
C LYS A 257 19.23 -1.56 0.16
N ARG A 258 19.06 -2.13 1.37
CA ARG A 258 20.06 -3.03 1.98
C ARG A 258 20.03 -4.44 1.38
N GLY A 259 19.10 -4.72 0.47
CA GLY A 259 18.93 -6.02 -0.15
C GLY A 259 18.32 -7.05 0.80
N PRO A 260 17.97 -8.25 0.29
CA PRO A 260 17.52 -9.34 1.15
C PRO A 260 18.64 -9.73 2.12
N ASP A 261 18.31 -9.91 3.40
CA ASP A 261 19.28 -10.44 4.36
C ASP A 261 19.70 -11.86 3.93
N MET A 262 20.93 -11.96 3.43
CA MET A 262 21.52 -13.19 2.90
C MET A 262 21.75 -14.23 4.02
N ASN A 263 21.60 -13.85 5.28
CA ASN A 263 21.65 -14.76 6.41
C ASN A 263 20.31 -15.46 6.68
N LEU A 264 19.20 -14.98 6.10
CA LEU A 264 17.91 -15.65 6.24
C LEU A 264 17.92 -17.03 5.53
N PRO A 265 17.56 -18.13 6.23
CA PRO A 265 17.56 -19.47 5.65
C PRO A 265 16.68 -19.62 4.40
N SER A 266 15.58 -18.86 4.35
CA SER A 266 14.65 -18.82 3.21
C SER A 266 15.29 -18.20 1.96
N VAL A 267 16.05 -17.12 2.12
CA VAL A 267 16.79 -16.45 1.04
C VAL A 267 17.89 -17.38 0.52
N ARG A 268 18.69 -17.99 1.41
CA ARG A 268 19.70 -18.98 1.00
C ARG A 268 19.12 -20.17 0.24
N ARG A 269 17.98 -20.72 0.68
CA ARG A 269 17.31 -21.80 -0.06
C ARG A 269 16.92 -21.37 -1.48
N ARG A 270 16.43 -20.14 -1.64
CA ARG A 270 15.99 -19.62 -2.92
C ARG A 270 17.16 -19.32 -3.86
N CYS A 271 18.23 -18.70 -3.35
CA CYS A 271 19.49 -18.53 -4.10
C CYS A 271 20.03 -19.88 -4.58
N LYS A 272 20.05 -20.89 -3.70
CA LYS A 272 20.49 -22.25 -4.04
C LYS A 272 19.59 -22.92 -5.10
N GLN A 273 18.28 -22.71 -5.06
CA GLN A 273 17.35 -23.20 -6.10
C GLN A 273 17.59 -22.54 -7.46
N LEU A 274 18.04 -21.29 -7.46
CA LEU A 274 18.33 -20.51 -8.67
C LEU A 274 19.78 -20.69 -9.16
N GLY A 275 20.60 -21.48 -8.47
CA GLY A 275 22.03 -21.64 -8.79
C GLY A 275 22.87 -20.39 -8.52
N ILE A 276 22.34 -19.44 -7.75
CA ILE A 276 23.03 -18.21 -7.33
C ILE A 276 23.75 -18.53 -6.03
N ASP A 277 25.08 -18.38 -5.99
CA ASP A 277 25.83 -18.51 -4.74
C ASP A 277 25.44 -17.36 -3.80
N PRO A 278 24.85 -17.64 -2.62
CA PRO A 278 24.45 -16.62 -1.68
C PRO A 278 25.64 -16.01 -0.92
N ASP A 279 26.86 -16.54 -1.07
CA ASP A 279 28.05 -15.95 -0.47
C ASP A 279 28.44 -14.66 -1.25
N PRO A 280 28.29 -13.46 -0.67
CA PRO A 280 28.63 -12.21 -1.35
C PRO A 280 30.11 -12.16 -1.75
N ALA A 281 30.99 -12.91 -1.09
CA ALA A 281 32.41 -13.01 -1.46
C ALA A 281 32.65 -13.72 -2.80
N ASN A 282 31.71 -14.55 -3.26
CA ASN A 282 31.83 -15.34 -4.49
C ASN A 282 30.97 -14.81 -5.64
N ASN A 283 30.21 -13.73 -5.43
CA ASN A 283 29.26 -13.23 -6.41
C ASN A 283 29.57 -11.77 -6.77
N PRO A 284 30.30 -11.51 -7.89
CA PRO A 284 30.76 -10.16 -8.25
C PRO A 284 29.62 -9.17 -8.52
N HIS A 285 28.39 -9.65 -8.74
CA HIS A 285 27.21 -8.80 -8.88
C HIS A 285 26.75 -8.12 -7.56
N PHE A 286 27.22 -8.59 -6.39
CA PHE A 286 26.88 -7.99 -5.10
C PHE A 286 27.90 -6.94 -4.63
N GLU A 287 29.17 -7.02 -5.04
CA GLU A 287 30.18 -6.00 -4.70
C GLU A 287 29.85 -4.61 -5.29
N GLU A 288 29.18 -4.55 -6.46
CA GLU A 288 28.76 -3.26 -7.06
C GLU A 288 27.61 -2.59 -6.31
N ALA A 289 26.77 -3.35 -5.60
CA ALA A 289 25.69 -2.80 -4.80
C ALA A 289 26.22 -2.18 -3.50
N ASP A 290 27.25 -2.78 -2.89
CA ASP A 290 27.80 -2.33 -1.61
C ASP A 290 28.64 -1.05 -1.79
N LYS A 291 29.43 -0.95 -2.87
CA LYS A 291 30.24 0.24 -3.20
C LYS A 291 29.40 1.50 -3.49
N ASN A 292 28.14 1.35 -3.89
CA ASN A 292 27.21 2.46 -4.15
C ASN A 292 26.32 2.83 -2.94
N SER A 293 26.42 2.11 -1.82
CA SER A 293 25.59 2.34 -0.62
C SER A 293 26.25 3.27 0.42
N VAL A 294 27.52 3.64 0.20
CA VAL A 294 28.31 4.53 1.04
C VAL A 294 28.53 5.86 0.31
N HIS A 295 27.46 6.58 -0.02
CA HIS A 295 27.50 8.01 -0.39
C HIS A 295 26.18 8.70 -0.04
#